data_AF-A0A2E8EWT1-F1
#
_entry.id   AF-A0A2E8EWT1-F1
#
_cell.length_a   1.000
_cell.length_b   1.000
_cell.length_c   1.000
_cell.angle_alpha   90.00
_cell.angle_beta   90.00
_cell.angle_gamma   90.00
#
_symmetry.space_group_name_H-M   'P 1'
#
loop_
_entity.id
_entity.type
_entity.pdbx_description
1 polymer ?
#
loop_
_entity_poly.entity_id
_entity_poly.type
_entity_poly.pdbx_seq_one_letter_code
_entity_poly.pdbx_strand_id
1 'polypeptide(L)'
;MNNPNREDLEGLAGFYRLLSRLWVAEIDPEWFEALANGSLSEVAADLGLPVAGSAEEVIEQLATEYCRLMIGPQDHVPPHQSVWTEGQFQGHTAVSMQRYLEVVGEKVDSTMSDHIGVQLGVMSLMVDELASSLQDDTKRNSLKELVRSFFGEHVEWIQQFLVQAGKSTESEFYSRLIAVTGEFLAEERREWLTPS
;
A
#
# COMPACT_ATOMS: atom_id res chain seq x y z
N MET A 1 -18.22 12.29 12.40
CA MET A 1 -17.20 11.24 12.52
C MET A 1 -16.80 11.11 13.98
N ASN A 2 -16.68 9.88 14.49
CA ASN A 2 -16.02 9.67 15.79
C ASN A 2 -14.56 10.12 15.64
N ASN A 3 -14.01 10.81 16.63
CA ASN A 3 -12.58 11.09 16.64
C ASN A 3 -11.89 9.74 16.91
N PRO A 4 -11.14 9.18 15.94
CA PRO A 4 -10.55 7.86 16.11
C PRO A 4 -9.63 7.87 17.33
N ASN A 5 -9.68 6.81 18.11
CA ASN A 5 -8.81 6.67 19.27
C ASN A 5 -7.39 6.24 18.79
N ARG A 6 -6.43 6.13 19.71
CA ARG A 6 -5.05 5.75 19.36
C ARG A 6 -4.97 4.36 18.73
N GLU A 7 -5.67 3.38 19.31
CA GLU A 7 -5.68 1.99 18.87
C GLU A 7 -6.25 1.87 17.45
N ASP A 8 -7.30 2.64 17.14
CA ASP A 8 -7.87 2.70 15.78
C ASP A 8 -6.81 3.18 14.76
N LEU A 9 -6.05 4.22 15.10
CA LEU A 9 -5.01 4.78 14.22
C LEU A 9 -3.79 3.87 14.10
N GLU A 10 -3.36 3.23 15.19
CA GLU A 10 -2.27 2.25 15.17
C GLU A 10 -2.63 1.03 14.31
N GLY A 11 -3.87 0.54 14.41
CA GLY A 11 -4.38 -0.52 13.53
C GLY A 11 -4.40 -0.09 12.06
N LEU A 12 -4.86 1.13 11.78
CA LEU A 12 -4.88 1.69 10.43
C LEU A 12 -3.48 1.81 9.82
N ALA A 13 -2.52 2.35 10.58
CA ALA A 13 -1.13 2.42 10.16
C ALA A 13 -0.53 1.02 9.92
N GLY A 14 -0.81 0.07 10.83
CA GLY A 14 -0.41 -1.32 10.68
C GLY A 14 -0.92 -1.95 9.38
N PHE A 15 -2.17 -1.66 9.01
CA PHE A 15 -2.75 -2.19 7.78
C PHE A 15 -2.15 -1.56 6.51
N TYR A 16 -1.92 -0.24 6.49
CA TYR A 16 -1.16 0.42 5.43
C TYR A 16 0.23 -0.20 5.26
N ARG A 17 0.93 -0.50 6.36
CA ARG A 17 2.25 -1.13 6.36
C ARG A 17 2.23 -2.56 5.80
N LEU A 18 1.21 -3.35 6.17
CA LEU A 18 1.03 -4.69 5.63
C LEU A 18 0.86 -4.64 4.10
N LEU A 19 -0.05 -3.80 3.61
CA LEU A 19 -0.27 -3.65 2.17
C LEU A 19 1.00 -3.12 1.47
N SER A 20 1.69 -2.14 2.06
CA SER A 20 2.98 -1.65 1.56
C SER A 20 3.95 -2.81 1.29
N ARG A 21 4.19 -3.69 2.27
CA ARG A 21 5.10 -4.82 2.11
C ARG A 21 4.65 -5.82 1.05
N LEU A 22 3.35 -6.13 0.99
CA LEU A 22 2.81 -7.09 0.02
C LEU A 22 2.91 -6.58 -1.43
N TRP A 23 2.97 -5.26 -1.62
CA TRP A 23 3.13 -4.64 -2.93
C TRP A 23 4.57 -4.35 -3.33
N VAL A 24 5.50 -4.12 -2.39
CA VAL A 24 6.89 -3.72 -2.69
C VAL A 24 7.77 -4.88 -3.17
N ALA A 25 7.53 -6.10 -2.67
CA ALA A 25 8.45 -7.21 -2.90
C ALA A 25 7.73 -8.55 -2.93
N GLU A 26 8.38 -9.52 -3.57
CA GLU A 26 7.97 -10.92 -3.59
C GLU A 26 7.77 -11.49 -2.17
N ILE A 27 6.93 -12.51 -2.08
CA ILE A 27 6.77 -13.30 -0.86
C ILE A 27 7.96 -14.24 -0.76
N ASP A 28 8.80 -14.02 0.25
CA ASP A 28 9.94 -14.86 0.58
C ASP A 28 9.56 -15.93 1.63
N PRO A 29 10.46 -16.86 2.01
CA PRO A 29 10.15 -17.88 3.01
C PRO A 29 9.76 -17.33 4.38
N GLU A 30 10.31 -16.19 4.80
CA GLU A 30 9.99 -15.58 6.09
C GLU A 30 8.56 -15.02 6.08
N TRP A 31 8.20 -14.30 4.99
CA TRP A 31 6.86 -13.75 4.82
C TRP A 31 5.81 -14.81 4.55
N PHE A 32 6.16 -15.88 3.82
CA PHE A 32 5.29 -17.03 3.69
C PHE A 32 4.97 -17.64 5.05
N GLU A 33 6.00 -17.90 5.87
CA GLU A 33 5.79 -18.47 7.20
C GLU A 33 4.96 -17.53 8.10
N ALA A 34 5.22 -16.23 8.06
CA ALA A 34 4.45 -15.25 8.82
C ALA A 34 2.96 -15.27 8.45
N LEU A 35 2.63 -15.36 7.16
CA LEU A 35 1.26 -15.39 6.63
C LEU A 35 0.58 -16.75 6.78
N ALA A 36 1.31 -17.85 6.68
CA ALA A 36 0.73 -19.19 6.71
C ALA A 36 0.52 -19.70 8.14
N ASN A 37 1.53 -19.53 9.00
CA ASN A 37 1.58 -20.16 10.32
C ASN A 37 2.02 -19.22 11.45
N GLY A 38 2.53 -18.04 11.11
CA GLY A 38 3.15 -17.11 12.05
C GLY A 38 2.23 -16.01 12.53
N SER A 39 2.84 -14.87 12.84
CA SER A 39 2.19 -13.71 13.48
C SER A 39 1.10 -13.04 12.63
N LEU A 40 1.05 -13.31 11.32
CA LEU A 40 0.07 -12.74 10.40
C LEU A 40 -0.94 -13.78 9.90
N SER A 41 -0.94 -14.99 10.44
CA SER A 41 -1.82 -16.07 9.97
C SER A 41 -3.30 -15.78 10.14
N GLU A 42 -3.72 -15.26 11.29
CA GLU A 42 -5.11 -14.84 11.53
C GLU A 42 -5.50 -13.69 10.59
N VAL A 43 -4.61 -12.70 10.41
CA VAL A 43 -4.84 -11.58 9.50
C VAL A 43 -4.94 -12.07 8.06
N ALA A 44 -4.07 -12.95 7.61
CA ALA A 44 -4.13 -13.53 6.26
C ALA A 44 -5.43 -14.31 6.04
N ALA A 45 -5.89 -15.06 7.03
CA ALA A 45 -7.16 -15.78 6.99
C ALA A 45 -8.37 -14.83 6.91
N ASP A 46 -8.40 -13.78 7.74
CA ASP A 46 -9.45 -12.76 7.73
C ASP A 46 -9.50 -11.99 6.40
N LEU A 47 -8.34 -11.70 5.84
CA LEU A 47 -8.21 -11.11 4.50
C LEU A 47 -8.48 -12.12 3.39
N GLY A 48 -8.60 -13.41 3.69
CA GLY A 48 -8.82 -14.48 2.72
C GLY A 48 -7.66 -14.70 1.75
N LEU A 49 -6.42 -14.39 2.15
CA LEU A 49 -5.23 -14.57 1.33
C LEU A 49 -4.86 -16.07 1.28
N PRO A 50 -4.89 -16.72 0.10
CA PRO A 50 -4.57 -18.14 -0.02
C PRO A 50 -3.06 -18.36 0.11
N VAL A 51 -2.65 -18.99 1.22
CA VAL A 51 -1.25 -19.37 1.53
C VAL A 51 -1.12 -20.83 1.94
N ALA A 52 -2.02 -21.69 1.44
CA ALA A 52 -2.04 -23.12 1.76
C ALA A 52 -1.24 -23.94 0.72
N GLY A 53 -0.44 -24.90 1.19
CA GLY A 53 0.29 -25.83 0.33
C GLY A 53 1.74 -26.04 0.76
N SER A 54 2.54 -26.61 -0.13
CA SER A 54 4.00 -26.65 0.04
C SER A 54 4.56 -25.24 -0.05
N ALA A 55 5.35 -24.82 0.94
CA ALA A 55 5.95 -23.49 0.98
C ALA A 55 6.74 -23.18 -0.30
N GLU A 56 7.57 -24.13 -0.75
CA GLU A 56 8.40 -23.98 -1.95
C GLU A 56 7.55 -23.72 -3.21
N GLU A 57 6.50 -24.53 -3.41
CA GLU A 57 5.62 -24.42 -4.58
C GLU A 57 4.83 -23.11 -4.58
N VAL A 58 4.28 -22.72 -3.42
CA VAL A 58 3.49 -21.49 -3.30
C VAL A 58 4.37 -20.26 -3.50
N ILE A 59 5.56 -20.21 -2.86
CA ILE A 59 6.50 -19.11 -3.01
C ILE A 59 6.92 -18.94 -4.48
N GLU A 60 7.27 -20.03 -5.17
CA GLU A 60 7.67 -19.97 -6.58
C GLU A 60 6.52 -19.47 -7.48
N GLN A 61 5.30 -19.94 -7.23
CA GLN A 61 4.10 -19.49 -7.97
C GLN A 61 3.83 -18.00 -7.74
N LEU A 62 3.90 -17.53 -6.49
CA LEU A 62 3.69 -16.12 -6.15
C LEU A 62 4.80 -15.24 -6.72
N ALA A 63 6.06 -15.64 -6.65
CA ALA A 63 7.18 -14.90 -7.24
C ALA A 63 7.04 -14.79 -8.77
N THR A 64 6.66 -15.89 -9.43
CA THR A 64 6.42 -15.91 -10.88
C THR A 64 5.31 -14.93 -11.26
N GLU A 65 4.19 -14.95 -10.52
CA GLU A 65 3.08 -14.03 -10.77
C GLU A 65 3.47 -12.57 -10.48
N TYR A 66 4.18 -12.31 -9.37
CA TYR A 66 4.67 -10.98 -9.04
C TYR A 66 5.51 -10.38 -10.17
N CYS A 67 6.49 -11.16 -10.64
CA CYS A 67 7.34 -10.78 -11.76
C CYS A 67 6.51 -10.51 -13.01
N ARG A 68 5.56 -11.38 -13.37
CA ARG A 68 4.71 -11.20 -14.55
C ARG A 68 3.83 -9.95 -14.44
N LEU A 69 3.20 -9.74 -13.29
CA LEU A 69 2.22 -8.69 -13.07
C LEU A 69 2.85 -7.30 -12.90
N MET A 70 3.99 -7.21 -12.20
CA MET A 70 4.57 -5.92 -11.79
C MET A 70 5.86 -5.52 -12.52
N ILE A 71 6.66 -6.50 -12.97
CA ILE A 71 8.02 -6.25 -13.50
C ILE A 71 8.13 -6.55 -15.00
N GLY A 72 7.39 -7.57 -15.47
CA GLY A 72 7.63 -8.31 -16.70
C GLY A 72 7.88 -7.45 -17.94
N PRO A 73 8.65 -7.94 -18.93
CA PRO A 73 9.08 -7.11 -20.06
C PRO A 73 7.94 -6.64 -20.97
N GLN A 74 6.78 -7.31 -20.94
CA GLN A 74 5.58 -6.99 -21.73
C GLN A 74 4.33 -7.21 -20.89
N ASP A 75 3.30 -6.40 -21.15
CA ASP A 75 1.95 -6.49 -20.57
C ASP A 75 1.87 -6.47 -19.03
N HIS A 76 2.97 -6.15 -18.33
CA HIS A 76 2.94 -5.86 -16.90
C HIS A 76 2.14 -4.58 -16.65
N VAL A 77 1.63 -4.46 -15.44
CA VAL A 77 0.87 -3.31 -14.96
C VAL A 77 1.82 -2.50 -14.07
N PRO A 78 2.41 -1.39 -14.58
CA PRO A 78 3.47 -0.71 -13.85
C PRO A 78 2.94 -0.12 -12.55
N PRO A 79 3.50 -0.48 -11.39
CA PRO A 79 2.98 -0.05 -10.08
C PRO A 79 3.46 1.35 -9.67
N HIS A 80 3.67 2.25 -10.64
CA HIS A 80 4.28 3.58 -10.42
C HIS A 80 3.34 4.69 -10.87
N GLN A 81 3.04 5.64 -9.99
CA GLN A 81 2.09 6.71 -10.25
C GLN A 81 2.38 7.46 -11.55
N SER A 82 3.63 7.81 -11.82
CA SER A 82 3.99 8.63 -12.98
C SER A 82 3.64 7.96 -14.30
N VAL A 83 3.64 6.62 -14.36
CA VAL A 83 3.21 5.91 -15.57
C VAL A 83 1.71 6.09 -15.81
N TRP A 84 0.91 6.12 -14.75
CA TRP A 84 -0.55 6.28 -14.82
C TRP A 84 -0.98 7.71 -15.07
N THR A 85 -0.31 8.67 -14.45
CA THR A 85 -0.70 10.09 -14.52
C THR A 85 0.02 10.86 -15.63
N GLU A 86 1.21 10.41 -16.03
CA GLU A 86 2.09 11.12 -16.99
C GLU A 86 2.55 10.25 -18.17
N GLY A 87 2.31 8.94 -18.15
CA GLY A 87 2.68 8.02 -19.24
C GLY A 87 4.16 7.65 -19.28
N GLN A 88 4.96 7.98 -18.26
CA GLN A 88 6.39 7.69 -18.20
C GLN A 88 6.87 7.47 -16.76
N PHE A 89 7.96 6.74 -16.56
CA PHE A 89 8.60 6.56 -15.25
C PHE A 89 9.31 7.84 -14.79
N GLN A 90 9.43 8.03 -13.47
CA GLN A 90 10.18 9.12 -12.84
C GLN A 90 9.71 10.51 -13.28
N GLY A 91 8.39 10.67 -13.41
CA GLY A 91 7.74 11.94 -13.75
C GLY A 91 7.73 12.95 -12.59
N HIS A 92 6.90 13.97 -12.73
CA HIS A 92 6.73 15.01 -11.72
C HIS A 92 6.17 14.46 -10.40
N THR A 93 5.33 13.42 -10.46
CA THR A 93 4.82 12.72 -9.27
C THR A 93 5.94 12.09 -8.44
N ALA A 94 6.97 11.52 -9.07
CA ALA A 94 8.15 10.98 -8.38
C ALA A 94 8.95 12.08 -7.66
N VAL A 95 9.09 13.25 -8.27
CA VAL A 95 9.72 14.42 -7.63
C VAL A 95 8.88 14.96 -6.47
N SER A 96 7.55 14.98 -6.62
CA SER A 96 6.64 15.38 -5.54
C SER A 96 6.72 14.38 -4.37
N MET A 97 6.75 13.09 -4.66
CA MET A 97 6.91 12.03 -3.66
C MET A 97 8.18 12.16 -2.83
N GLN A 98 9.30 12.56 -3.44
CA GLN A 98 10.56 12.81 -2.70
C GLN A 98 10.38 13.83 -1.57
N ARG A 99 9.54 14.86 -1.76
CA ARG A 99 9.27 15.86 -0.70
C ARG A 99 8.54 15.24 0.49
N TYR A 100 7.60 14.33 0.24
CA TYR A 100 6.90 13.62 1.30
C TYR A 100 7.81 12.63 2.03
N LEU A 101 8.68 11.94 1.29
CA LEU A 101 9.70 11.06 1.85
C LEU A 101 10.66 11.82 2.78
N GLU A 102 11.10 13.02 2.38
CA GLU A 102 11.90 13.91 3.22
C GLU A 102 11.16 14.32 4.50
N VAL A 103 9.86 14.64 4.41
CA VAL A 103 9.02 15.01 5.56
C VAL A 103 8.88 13.87 6.56
N VAL A 104 8.70 12.64 6.09
CA VAL A 104 8.59 11.46 6.96
C VAL A 104 9.96 10.87 7.35
N GLY A 105 11.07 11.43 6.84
CA GLY A 105 12.42 11.01 7.17
C GLY A 105 12.89 9.72 6.50
N GLU A 106 12.22 9.28 5.44
CA GLU A 106 12.51 8.03 4.73
C GLU A 106 13.42 8.23 3.51
N LYS A 107 14.18 7.18 3.19
CA LYS A 107 15.03 7.15 1.98
C LYS A 107 14.74 5.89 1.19
N VAL A 108 14.27 6.08 -0.03
CA VAL A 108 14.00 5.00 -0.98
C VAL A 108 14.80 5.23 -2.26
N ASP A 109 15.01 4.16 -3.03
CA ASP A 109 15.54 4.29 -4.38
C ASP A 109 14.63 5.21 -5.20
N SER A 110 15.22 6.11 -5.99
CA SER A 110 14.46 7.09 -6.76
C SER A 110 13.52 6.44 -7.77
N THR A 111 13.86 5.24 -8.28
CA THR A 111 13.01 4.45 -9.17
C THR A 111 11.72 3.99 -8.49
N MET A 112 11.72 3.85 -7.16
CA MET A 112 10.59 3.36 -6.37
C MET A 112 9.80 4.49 -5.69
N SER A 113 10.23 5.75 -5.85
CA SER A 113 9.70 6.87 -5.06
C SER A 113 8.18 7.06 -5.19
N ASP A 114 7.60 6.77 -6.36
CA ASP A 114 6.17 6.81 -6.60
C ASP A 114 5.53 5.44 -6.86
N HIS A 115 6.20 4.40 -6.37
CA HIS A 115 5.67 3.04 -6.34
C HIS A 115 4.50 2.95 -5.35
N ILE A 116 3.41 2.27 -5.72
CA ILE A 116 2.22 2.04 -4.87
C ILE A 116 2.58 1.61 -3.45
N GLY A 117 3.43 0.57 -3.32
CA GLY A 117 3.84 0.05 -2.04
C GLY A 117 4.62 1.08 -1.19
N VAL A 118 5.42 1.96 -1.80
CA VAL A 118 6.10 3.05 -1.08
C VAL A 118 5.10 4.09 -0.60
N GLN A 119 4.12 4.46 -1.43
CA GLN A 119 3.09 5.43 -1.07
C GLN A 119 2.20 4.94 0.08
N LEU A 120 1.83 3.66 0.08
CA LEU A 120 1.14 3.03 1.21
C LEU A 120 2.01 3.02 2.48
N GLY A 121 3.32 2.84 2.35
CA GLY A 121 4.27 2.94 3.46
C GLY A 121 4.34 4.36 4.05
N VAL A 122 4.35 5.39 3.20
CA VAL A 122 4.30 6.79 3.62
C VAL A 122 2.98 7.09 4.37
N MET A 123 1.84 6.58 3.90
CA MET A 123 0.58 6.66 4.64
C MET A 123 0.68 6.08 6.05
N SER A 124 1.25 4.87 6.18
CA SER A 124 1.47 4.25 7.50
C SER A 124 2.24 5.17 8.44
N LEU A 125 3.33 5.78 7.98
CA LEU A 125 4.18 6.65 8.81
C LEU A 125 3.45 7.92 9.25
N MET A 126 2.67 8.54 8.36
CA MET A 126 1.89 9.73 8.72
C MET A 126 0.77 9.41 9.70
N VAL A 127 0.11 8.24 9.56
CA VAL A 127 -0.96 7.80 10.47
C VAL A 127 -0.39 7.42 11.85
N ASP A 128 0.78 6.79 11.94
CA ASP A 128 1.48 6.54 13.21
C ASP A 128 1.81 7.85 13.94
N GLU A 129 2.31 8.84 13.18
CA GLU A 129 2.64 10.15 13.72
C GLU A 129 1.37 10.89 14.21
N LEU A 130 0.24 10.68 13.54
CA LEU A 130 -1.07 11.17 13.96
C LEU A 130 -1.52 10.51 15.28
N ALA A 131 -1.36 9.20 15.42
CA ALA A 131 -1.68 8.44 16.65
C ALA A 131 -0.85 8.92 17.87
N SER A 132 0.40 9.30 17.60
CA SER A 132 1.33 9.85 18.59
C SER A 132 1.01 11.30 18.97
N SER A 133 0.27 12.02 18.13
CA SER A 133 0.00 13.47 18.28
C SER A 133 -1.39 13.82 18.81
N LEU A 134 -2.15 12.85 19.34
CA LEU A 134 -3.55 13.06 19.78
C LEU A 134 -3.75 14.13 20.87
N GLN A 135 -2.72 14.45 21.64
CA GLN A 135 -2.76 15.45 22.73
C GLN A 135 -2.39 16.87 22.27
N ASP A 136 -1.89 17.04 21.05
CA ASP A 136 -1.55 18.33 20.45
C ASP A 136 -2.49 18.58 19.26
N ASP A 137 -3.57 19.34 19.51
CA ASP A 137 -4.57 19.63 18.49
C ASP A 137 -3.98 20.36 17.27
N THR A 138 -2.97 21.21 17.46
CA THR A 138 -2.38 21.98 16.35
C THR A 138 -1.61 21.03 15.43
N LYS A 139 -0.72 20.22 16.01
CA LYS A 139 0.04 19.22 15.28
C LYS A 139 -0.88 18.17 14.63
N ARG A 140 -1.87 17.67 15.37
CA ARG A 140 -2.86 16.71 14.87
C ARG A 140 -3.61 17.26 13.66
N ASN A 141 -4.09 18.50 13.70
CA ASN A 141 -4.82 19.09 12.58
C ASN A 141 -3.91 19.29 11.36
N SER A 142 -2.67 19.76 11.55
CA SER A 142 -1.69 19.87 10.46
C SER A 142 -1.36 18.52 9.82
N LEU A 143 -1.18 17.47 10.62
CA LEU A 143 -0.96 16.10 10.13
C LEU A 143 -2.17 15.57 9.37
N LYS A 144 -3.40 15.81 9.85
CA LYS A 144 -4.61 15.42 9.12
C LYS A 144 -4.64 16.08 7.74
N GLU A 145 -4.42 17.39 7.64
CA GLU A 145 -4.36 18.07 6.34
C GLU A 145 -3.27 17.49 5.43
N LEU A 146 -2.08 17.19 5.98
CA LEU A 146 -1.00 16.56 5.22
C LEU A 146 -1.41 15.18 4.68
N VAL A 147 -2.03 14.33 5.51
CA VAL A 147 -2.54 13.01 5.12
C VAL A 147 -3.61 13.16 4.03
N ARG A 148 -4.54 14.11 4.16
CA ARG A 148 -5.57 14.38 3.15
C ARG A 148 -4.97 14.79 1.81
N SER A 149 -4.01 15.72 1.82
CA SER A 149 -3.27 16.13 0.63
C SER A 149 -2.54 14.95 0.00
N PHE A 150 -1.78 14.20 0.79
CA PHE A 150 -1.04 13.04 0.29
C PHE A 150 -1.96 11.98 -0.30
N PHE A 151 -3.10 11.68 0.35
CA PHE A 151 -4.05 10.69 -0.15
C PHE A 151 -4.61 11.09 -1.52
N GLY A 152 -5.07 12.35 -1.65
CA GLY A 152 -5.61 12.86 -2.91
C GLY A 152 -4.55 12.94 -4.02
N GLU A 153 -3.34 13.36 -3.69
CA GLU A 153 -2.28 13.59 -4.67
C GLU A 153 -1.54 12.31 -5.07
N HIS A 154 -1.36 11.36 -4.15
CA HIS A 154 -0.43 10.25 -4.30
C HIS A 154 -1.03 8.87 -4.03
N VAL A 155 -2.27 8.75 -3.56
CA VAL A 155 -2.91 7.44 -3.29
C VAL A 155 -4.13 7.21 -4.19
N GLU A 156 -4.90 8.25 -4.56
CA GLU A 156 -6.16 8.08 -5.29
C GLU A 156 -6.00 7.34 -6.64
N TRP A 157 -4.87 7.52 -7.33
CA TRP A 157 -4.58 6.85 -8.60
C TRP A 157 -4.56 5.32 -8.50
N ILE A 158 -4.27 4.77 -7.32
CA ILE A 158 -4.11 3.33 -7.08
C ILE A 158 -5.39 2.56 -7.46
N GLN A 159 -6.57 3.16 -7.29
CA GLN A 159 -7.83 2.53 -7.70
C GLN A 159 -7.84 2.16 -9.19
N GLN A 160 -7.29 3.01 -10.05
CA GLN A 160 -7.22 2.73 -11.49
C GLN A 160 -6.22 1.61 -11.80
N PHE A 161 -5.09 1.61 -11.08
CA PHE A 161 -4.09 0.55 -11.16
C PHE A 161 -4.69 -0.82 -10.77
N LEU A 162 -5.40 -0.89 -9.65
CA LEU A 162 -6.00 -2.13 -9.15
C LEU A 162 -7.03 -2.71 -10.13
N VAL A 163 -7.83 -1.87 -10.77
CA VAL A 163 -8.78 -2.29 -11.82
C VAL A 163 -8.07 -2.96 -12.99
N GLN A 164 -6.90 -2.45 -13.38
CA GLN A 164 -6.14 -3.04 -14.49
C GLN A 164 -5.36 -4.29 -14.05
N ALA A 165 -4.71 -4.25 -12.89
CA ALA A 165 -4.04 -5.39 -12.31
C ALA A 165 -5.00 -6.58 -12.15
N GLY A 166 -6.24 -6.33 -11.73
CA GLY A 166 -7.28 -7.35 -11.58
C GLY A 166 -7.71 -8.01 -12.89
N LYS A 167 -7.54 -7.34 -14.04
CA LYS A 167 -7.79 -7.95 -15.37
C LYS A 167 -6.61 -8.78 -15.86
N SER A 168 -5.42 -8.52 -15.32
CA SER A 168 -4.16 -9.12 -15.78
C SER A 168 -3.73 -10.31 -14.92
N THR A 169 -4.18 -10.41 -13.67
CA THR A 169 -3.80 -11.50 -12.75
C THR A 169 -4.66 -12.75 -12.96
N GLU A 170 -4.02 -13.92 -12.84
CA GLU A 170 -4.71 -15.22 -12.75
C GLU A 170 -4.48 -15.89 -11.39
N SER A 171 -3.63 -15.29 -10.53
CA SER A 171 -3.36 -15.78 -9.19
C SER A 171 -4.50 -15.44 -8.24
N GLU A 172 -4.98 -16.43 -7.50
CA GLU A 172 -5.98 -16.22 -6.45
C GLU A 172 -5.45 -15.29 -5.34
N PHE A 173 -4.16 -15.39 -5.02
CA PHE A 173 -3.51 -14.53 -4.02
C PHE A 173 -3.50 -13.07 -4.44
N TYR A 174 -2.99 -12.77 -5.63
CA TYR A 174 -2.93 -11.39 -6.11
C TYR A 174 -4.32 -10.84 -6.43
N SER A 175 -5.24 -11.66 -6.95
CA SER A 175 -6.65 -11.29 -7.12
C SER A 175 -7.26 -10.83 -5.79
N ARG A 176 -6.99 -11.56 -4.70
CA ARG A 176 -7.50 -11.19 -3.38
C ARG A 176 -6.80 -9.96 -2.82
N LEU A 177 -5.47 -9.87 -2.94
CA LEU A 177 -4.71 -8.68 -2.52
C LEU A 177 -5.20 -7.41 -3.22
N ILE A 178 -5.49 -7.49 -4.52
CA ILE A 178 -6.07 -6.41 -5.31
C ILE A 178 -7.43 -5.99 -4.75
N ALA A 179 -8.32 -6.95 -4.50
CA ALA A 179 -9.65 -6.69 -3.95
C ALA A 179 -9.56 -6.03 -2.56
N VAL A 180 -8.77 -6.60 -1.64
CA VAL A 180 -8.57 -6.08 -0.29
C VAL A 180 -7.99 -4.66 -0.32
N THR A 181 -6.97 -4.41 -1.15
CA THR A 181 -6.39 -3.07 -1.30
C THR A 181 -7.43 -2.08 -1.83
N GLY A 182 -8.25 -2.49 -2.80
CA GLY A 182 -9.28 -1.63 -3.40
C GLY A 182 -10.42 -1.29 -2.44
N GLU A 183 -10.94 -2.29 -1.72
CA GLU A 183 -11.97 -2.16 -0.69
C GLU A 183 -11.51 -1.19 0.41
N PHE A 184 -10.31 -1.42 0.93
CA PHE A 184 -9.70 -0.57 1.96
C PHE A 184 -9.53 0.87 1.48
N LEU A 185 -8.89 1.10 0.33
CA LEU A 185 -8.68 2.45 -0.17
C LEU A 185 -10.00 3.17 -0.51
N ALA A 186 -11.08 2.45 -0.83
CA ALA A 186 -12.40 3.04 -1.05
C ALA A 186 -13.08 3.46 0.28
N GLU A 187 -12.77 2.79 1.38
CA GLU A 187 -13.14 3.21 2.74
C GLU A 187 -12.33 4.44 3.15
N GLU A 188 -11.01 4.37 3.00
CA GLU A 188 -10.10 5.46 3.37
C GLU A 188 -10.36 6.73 2.56
N ARG A 189 -10.75 6.60 1.29
CA ARG A 189 -11.17 7.75 0.48
C ARG A 189 -12.34 8.51 1.13
N ARG A 190 -13.30 7.79 1.74
CA ARG A 190 -14.44 8.42 2.42
C ARG A 190 -13.98 9.14 3.69
N GLU A 191 -13.00 8.61 4.40
CA GLU A 191 -12.44 9.25 5.59
C GLU A 191 -11.60 10.49 5.24
N TRP A 192 -10.63 10.35 4.33
CA TRP A 192 -9.65 11.40 4.04
C TRP A 192 -10.16 12.47 3.08
N LEU A 193 -11.01 12.14 2.10
CA LEU A 193 -11.41 13.11 1.06
C LEU A 193 -12.80 13.70 1.25
N THR A 194 -13.63 13.18 2.15
CA THR A 194 -14.94 13.80 2.43
C THR A 194 -14.75 15.02 3.33
N PRO A 195 -15.31 16.20 2.98
CA PRO A 195 -15.29 17.36 3.86
C PRO A 195 -16.05 17.05 5.16
N SER A 196 -15.44 17.28 6.30
CA SER A 196 -16.09 17.23 7.63
C SER A 196 -17.12 18.34 7.82
#